data_AF-D6BJ45-F1
#
_entry.id   AF-D6BJ45-F1
#
_cell.length_a   1.000
_cell.length_b   1.000
_cell.length_c   1.000
_cell.angle_alpha   90.00
_cell.angle_beta   90.00
_cell.angle_gamma   90.00
#
_symmetry.space_group_name_H-M   'P 1'
#
loop_
_entity.id
_entity.type
_entity.pdbx_description
1 polymer ?
#
loop_
_entity_poly.entity_id
_entity_poly.type
_entity_poly.pdbx_seq_one_letter_code
_entity_poly.pdbx_strand_id
1 'polypeptide(L)'
;MRKVVVDTNVLLDLFEEEKMSFETLLKSLNIILPTENVNGIIILDSIYSEIEKLKKRTFKNDKKTEIAKRVYRLIGEAIEENEIVFYADVERNLDGVDGSLIDYCIDNNELFLSFDTRANIRYRSKIKDKNYININKDRMKKVIKLHEILNNLTDNNLHIYLQRMFDEKVTNIIEYSMLNEENRFLKLLDYLVNDILKDEEEEFINKIKEGFELLKEGEITQDVLIKNLKKLNGYKFGDLDIVKRNPLKEEYQKEIVCFLKEKGFGSFEELSKCNPFLTEEELIQEILNYYKKAKGEMNE
;
A
#
# COMPACT_ATOMS: atom_id res chain seq x y z
N MET A 1 13.14 -11.89 12.88
CA MET A 1 12.65 -11.93 11.49
C MET A 1 12.30 -13.36 11.19
N ARG A 2 11.10 -13.60 10.67
CA ARG A 2 10.63 -14.94 10.31
C ARG A 2 10.53 -15.06 8.80
N LYS A 3 10.46 -16.27 8.31
CA LYS A 3 10.16 -16.63 6.94
C LYS A 3 8.83 -17.37 6.89
N VAL A 4 8.25 -17.44 5.71
CA VAL A 4 6.98 -18.11 5.48
C VAL A 4 7.22 -19.36 4.64
N VAL A 5 6.94 -20.52 5.21
CA VAL A 5 6.90 -21.80 4.49
C VAL A 5 5.57 -21.88 3.74
N VAL A 6 5.65 -22.06 2.43
CA VAL A 6 4.48 -22.06 1.54
C VAL A 6 4.14 -23.45 1.05
N ASP A 7 2.86 -23.76 1.12
CA ASP A 7 2.26 -24.96 0.55
C ASP A 7 2.09 -24.85 -0.98
N THR A 8 2.01 -25.99 -1.66
CA THR A 8 1.83 -26.14 -3.11
C THR A 8 0.56 -25.40 -3.58
N ASN A 9 -0.53 -25.48 -2.82
CA ASN A 9 -1.80 -24.84 -3.20
C ASN A 9 -1.70 -23.31 -3.29
N VAL A 10 -0.96 -22.66 -2.39
CA VAL A 10 -0.76 -21.21 -2.38
C VAL A 10 -0.06 -20.77 -3.65
N LEU A 11 1.03 -21.48 -4.00
CA LEU A 11 1.81 -21.17 -5.20
C LEU A 11 0.95 -21.34 -6.46
N LEU A 12 0.21 -22.43 -6.58
CA LEU A 12 -0.64 -22.65 -7.76
C LEU A 12 -1.82 -21.67 -7.84
N ASP A 13 -2.42 -21.30 -6.71
CA ASP A 13 -3.61 -20.45 -6.67
C ASP A 13 -3.32 -18.96 -6.85
N LEU A 14 -2.17 -18.48 -6.36
CA LEU A 14 -1.77 -17.07 -6.49
C LEU A 14 -1.04 -16.80 -7.81
N PHE A 15 -0.17 -17.72 -8.25
CA PHE A 15 0.61 -17.53 -9.49
C PHE A 15 -0.14 -17.95 -10.75
N GLU A 16 -1.45 -18.15 -10.64
CA GLU A 16 -2.37 -18.16 -11.77
C GLU A 16 -2.37 -16.81 -12.52
N GLU A 17 -2.10 -15.70 -11.82
CA GLU A 17 -2.16 -14.35 -12.37
C GLU A 17 -0.78 -13.91 -12.94
N GLU A 18 -0.74 -13.43 -14.18
CA GLU A 18 0.51 -13.15 -14.93
C GLU A 18 1.49 -12.18 -14.26
N LYS A 19 0.99 -11.33 -13.34
CA LYS A 19 1.82 -10.33 -12.63
C LYS A 19 2.36 -10.79 -11.28
N MET A 20 1.97 -11.98 -10.81
CA MET A 20 2.39 -12.48 -9.51
C MET A 20 3.90 -12.79 -9.47
N SER A 21 4.56 -12.32 -8.41
CA SER A 21 5.98 -12.57 -8.11
C SER A 21 6.16 -12.95 -6.63
N PHE A 22 7.32 -13.51 -6.28
CA PHE A 22 7.67 -13.77 -4.87
C PHE A 22 7.83 -12.48 -4.05
N GLU A 23 8.26 -11.39 -4.67
CA GLU A 23 8.36 -10.08 -4.02
C GLU A 23 6.97 -9.55 -3.65
N THR A 24 6.02 -9.62 -4.59
CA THR A 24 4.61 -9.27 -4.35
C THR A 24 4.01 -10.10 -3.22
N LEU A 25 4.30 -11.42 -3.19
CA LEU A 25 3.86 -12.31 -2.11
C LEU A 25 4.44 -11.86 -0.77
N LEU A 26 5.75 -11.61 -0.71
CA LEU A 26 6.44 -11.22 0.52
C LEU A 26 5.93 -9.88 1.06
N LYS A 27 5.76 -8.87 0.20
CA LYS A 27 5.21 -7.57 0.60
C LYS A 27 3.76 -7.70 1.10
N SER A 28 2.93 -8.49 0.41
CA SER A 28 1.56 -8.78 0.86
C SER A 28 1.52 -9.45 2.23
N LEU A 29 2.46 -10.37 2.51
CA LEU A 29 2.58 -11.01 3.82
C LEU A 29 2.99 -10.02 4.91
N ASN A 30 3.87 -9.08 4.61
CA ASN A 30 4.23 -8.01 5.55
C ASN A 30 3.09 -7.02 5.81
N ILE A 31 2.18 -6.79 4.85
CA ILE A 31 0.94 -6.03 5.10
C ILE A 31 0.03 -6.78 6.09
N ILE A 32 -0.07 -8.10 5.95
CA ILE A 32 -0.93 -8.94 6.82
C ILE A 32 -0.30 -9.14 8.22
N LEU A 33 1.03 -9.13 8.30
CA LEU A 33 1.82 -9.44 9.49
C LEU A 33 2.91 -8.38 9.72
N PRO A 34 2.55 -7.10 9.91
CA PRO A 34 3.51 -5.99 9.92
C PRO A 34 4.51 -6.08 11.08
N THR A 35 4.17 -6.79 12.16
CA THR A 35 5.03 -6.98 13.33
C THR A 35 5.96 -8.19 13.23
N GLU A 36 5.72 -9.14 12.31
CA GLU A 36 6.53 -10.36 12.19
C GLU A 36 7.83 -10.13 11.40
N ASN A 37 7.91 -9.02 10.65
CA ASN A 37 9.05 -8.66 9.78
C ASN A 37 9.49 -9.85 8.93
N VAL A 38 8.59 -10.29 8.05
CA VAL A 38 8.82 -11.44 7.18
C VAL A 38 9.84 -11.07 6.11
N ASN A 39 10.98 -11.76 6.09
CA ASN A 39 12.07 -11.45 5.17
C ASN A 39 12.34 -12.52 4.11
N GLY A 40 11.52 -13.56 4.05
CA GLY A 40 11.72 -14.61 3.08
C GLY A 40 10.59 -15.60 2.97
N ILE A 41 10.62 -16.34 1.87
CA ILE A 41 9.68 -17.39 1.51
C ILE A 41 10.46 -18.69 1.42
N ILE A 42 10.06 -19.71 2.17
CA ILE A 42 10.70 -21.02 2.18
C ILE A 42 9.90 -21.98 1.30
N ILE A 43 10.60 -22.65 0.40
CA ILE A 43 10.07 -23.70 -0.45
C ILE A 43 10.79 -25.00 -0.08
N LEU A 44 10.03 -25.97 0.43
CA LEU A 44 10.57 -27.29 0.72
C LEU A 44 10.74 -28.12 -0.56
N ASP A 45 11.71 -29.04 -0.57
CA ASP A 45 11.90 -29.98 -1.68
C ASP A 45 10.61 -30.76 -2.01
N SER A 46 9.85 -31.12 -0.99
CA SER A 46 8.56 -31.82 -1.15
C SER A 46 7.58 -31.04 -2.03
N ILE A 47 7.52 -29.72 -1.88
CA ILE A 47 6.69 -28.80 -2.67
C ILE A 47 7.24 -28.64 -4.08
N TYR A 48 8.55 -28.44 -4.19
CA TYR A 48 9.21 -28.36 -5.49
C TYR A 48 8.98 -29.62 -6.34
N SER A 49 9.13 -30.80 -5.71
CA SER A 49 8.86 -32.11 -6.29
C SER A 49 7.40 -32.28 -6.70
N GLU A 50 6.44 -31.79 -5.93
CA GLU A 50 5.02 -31.84 -6.30
C GLU A 50 4.72 -30.99 -7.54
N ILE A 51 5.26 -29.76 -7.58
CA ILE A 51 5.12 -28.85 -8.72
C ILE A 51 5.78 -29.46 -9.97
N GLU A 52 6.95 -30.07 -9.83
CA GLU A 52 7.64 -30.75 -10.94
C GLU A 52 6.79 -31.90 -11.51
N LYS A 53 6.15 -32.71 -10.66
CA LYS A 53 5.24 -33.77 -11.09
C LYS A 53 4.01 -33.23 -11.81
N LEU A 54 3.44 -32.12 -11.33
CA LEU A 54 2.30 -31.45 -11.97
C LEU A 54 2.68 -30.93 -13.35
N LYS A 55 3.85 -30.31 -13.48
CA LYS A 55 4.43 -29.82 -14.75
C LYS A 55 4.58 -30.93 -15.81
N LYS A 56 4.91 -32.16 -15.40
CA LYS A 56 5.15 -33.31 -16.29
C LYS A 56 3.86 -34.02 -16.76
N ARG A 57 2.67 -33.61 -16.30
CA ARG A 57 1.41 -34.25 -16.70
C ARG A 57 1.13 -34.06 -18.20
N THR A 58 0.78 -35.15 -18.88
CA THR A 58 0.67 -35.23 -20.35
C THR A 58 -0.63 -34.68 -20.92
N PHE A 59 -1.54 -34.15 -20.08
CA PHE A 59 -2.82 -33.61 -20.55
C PHE A 59 -2.58 -32.29 -21.28
N LYS A 60 -2.65 -32.33 -22.62
CA LYS A 60 -2.61 -31.13 -23.47
C LYS A 60 -3.71 -30.15 -23.02
N ASN A 61 -3.32 -28.90 -22.74
CA ASN A 61 -4.18 -27.76 -22.39
C ASN A 61 -4.84 -27.76 -20.99
N ASP A 62 -4.27 -28.45 -20.00
CA ASP A 62 -4.70 -28.25 -18.61
C ASP A 62 -4.11 -26.95 -18.03
N LYS A 63 -4.99 -25.99 -17.68
CA LYS A 63 -4.63 -24.71 -17.03
C LYS A 63 -3.70 -24.92 -15.84
N LYS A 64 -3.94 -25.96 -15.04
CA LYS A 64 -3.13 -26.28 -13.86
C LYS A 64 -1.71 -26.69 -14.22
N THR A 65 -1.52 -27.36 -15.36
CA THR A 65 -0.20 -27.78 -15.85
C THR A 65 0.62 -26.58 -16.35
N GLU A 66 -0.03 -25.62 -17.03
CA GLU A 66 0.64 -24.37 -17.45
C GLU A 66 1.04 -23.50 -16.27
N ILE A 67 0.17 -23.38 -15.25
CA ILE A 67 0.52 -22.70 -14.00
C ILE A 67 1.72 -23.41 -13.33
N ALA A 68 1.70 -24.73 -13.22
CA ALA A 68 2.80 -25.49 -12.63
C ALA A 68 4.13 -25.30 -13.38
N LYS A 69 4.11 -25.26 -14.72
CA LYS A 69 5.29 -24.94 -15.54
C LYS A 69 5.86 -23.56 -15.19
N ARG A 70 4.99 -22.56 -15.07
CA ARG A 70 5.37 -21.18 -14.73
C ARG A 70 5.93 -21.10 -13.32
N VAL A 71 5.23 -21.64 -12.32
CA VAL A 71 5.67 -21.67 -10.93
C VAL A 71 7.02 -22.37 -10.82
N TYR A 72 7.19 -23.52 -11.47
CA TYR A 72 8.47 -24.24 -11.48
C TYR A 72 9.63 -23.38 -11.99
N ARG A 73 9.40 -22.63 -13.08
CA ARG A 73 10.41 -21.71 -13.63
C ARG A 73 10.73 -20.58 -12.64
N LEU A 74 9.70 -19.95 -12.09
CA LEU A 74 9.86 -18.85 -11.12
C LEU A 74 10.62 -19.30 -9.86
N ILE A 75 10.37 -20.52 -9.37
CA ILE A 75 11.14 -21.08 -8.24
C ILE A 75 12.61 -21.23 -8.63
N GLY A 76 12.89 -21.78 -9.82
CA GLY A 76 14.26 -21.93 -10.31
C GLY A 76 14.99 -20.60 -10.43
N GLU A 77 14.35 -19.60 -11.08
CA GLU A 77 14.87 -18.24 -11.21
C GLU A 77 15.15 -17.61 -9.83
N ALA A 78 14.20 -17.72 -8.89
CA ALA A 78 14.34 -17.14 -7.56
C ALA A 78 15.42 -17.80 -6.70
N ILE A 79 15.67 -19.11 -6.86
CA ILE A 79 16.76 -19.82 -6.18
C ILE A 79 18.12 -19.38 -6.73
N GLU A 80 18.22 -19.05 -8.03
CA GLU A 80 19.45 -18.54 -8.63
C GLU A 80 19.73 -17.08 -8.19
N GLU A 81 18.69 -16.24 -8.11
CA GLU A 81 18.79 -14.81 -7.77
C GLU A 81 18.88 -14.53 -6.25
N ASN A 82 18.43 -15.46 -5.41
CA ASN A 82 18.79 -15.64 -4.00
C ASN A 82 18.60 -14.46 -3.00
N GLU A 83 17.68 -13.53 -3.25
CA GLU A 83 17.42 -12.44 -2.27
C GLU A 83 16.28 -12.72 -1.28
N ILE A 84 15.21 -13.44 -1.69
CA ILE A 84 13.99 -13.59 -0.86
C ILE A 84 13.39 -15.00 -0.81
N VAL A 85 13.81 -15.93 -1.67
CA VAL A 85 13.32 -17.32 -1.69
C VAL A 85 14.40 -18.25 -1.18
N PHE A 86 14.05 -19.12 -0.23
CA PHE A 86 14.95 -20.06 0.42
C PHE A 86 14.49 -21.49 0.12
N TYR A 87 15.39 -22.32 -0.40
CA TYR A 87 15.13 -23.73 -0.61
C TYR A 87 15.61 -24.55 0.59
N ALA A 88 14.79 -25.48 1.07
CA ALA A 88 15.13 -26.37 2.16
C ALA A 88 14.81 -27.83 1.80
N ASP A 89 15.82 -28.69 1.92
CA ASP A 89 15.67 -30.13 1.75
C ASP A 89 15.41 -30.77 3.11
N VAL A 90 14.26 -31.43 3.25
CA VAL A 90 13.76 -31.97 4.53
C VAL A 90 13.23 -33.36 4.29
N GLU A 91 13.61 -34.31 5.15
CA GLU A 91 13.09 -35.66 5.08
C GLU A 91 11.57 -35.67 5.24
N ARG A 92 10.92 -36.52 4.44
CA ARG A 92 9.46 -36.63 4.48
C ARG A 92 9.02 -37.28 5.78
N ASN A 93 8.15 -36.58 6.51
CA ASN A 93 7.43 -37.15 7.63
C ASN A 93 6.52 -38.30 7.15
N LEU A 94 6.34 -39.32 8.00
CA LEU A 94 5.32 -40.37 7.91
C LEU A 94 3.90 -39.83 7.65
N ASP A 95 3.62 -38.63 8.14
CA ASP A 95 2.35 -37.90 7.95
C ASP A 95 2.19 -37.25 6.56
N GLY A 96 3.16 -37.42 5.66
CA GLY A 96 3.14 -36.88 4.29
C GLY A 96 3.74 -35.48 4.15
N VAL A 97 3.46 -34.84 3.02
CA VAL A 97 4.03 -33.51 2.65
C VAL A 97 3.59 -32.43 3.64
N ASP A 98 2.29 -32.34 3.95
CA ASP A 98 1.75 -31.40 4.94
C ASP A 98 2.38 -31.58 6.33
N GLY A 99 2.63 -32.83 6.73
CA GLY A 99 3.31 -33.13 8.00
C GLY A 99 4.73 -32.57 8.03
N SER A 100 5.46 -32.72 6.92
CA SER A 100 6.83 -32.23 6.77
C SER A 100 6.89 -30.70 6.79
N LEU A 101 5.95 -30.04 6.12
CA LEU A 101 5.81 -28.58 6.14
C LEU A 101 5.58 -28.06 7.56
N ILE A 102 4.60 -28.64 8.25
CA ILE A 102 4.19 -28.21 9.58
C ILE A 102 5.31 -28.41 10.60
N ASP A 103 5.98 -29.57 10.57
CA ASP A 103 7.07 -29.85 11.50
C ASP A 103 8.25 -28.92 11.25
N TYR A 104 8.60 -28.68 9.98
CA TYR A 104 9.64 -27.70 9.64
C TYR A 104 9.31 -26.30 10.17
N CYS A 105 8.05 -25.86 10.05
CA CYS A 105 7.62 -24.56 10.60
C CYS A 105 7.82 -24.50 12.11
N ILE A 106 7.45 -25.57 12.83
CA ILE A 106 7.53 -25.62 14.30
C ILE A 106 8.99 -25.68 14.75
N ASP A 107 9.79 -26.56 14.16
CA ASP A 107 11.18 -26.79 14.55
C ASP A 107 12.06 -25.55 14.31
N ASN A 108 11.74 -24.76 13.29
CA ASN A 108 12.49 -23.55 12.93
C ASN A 108 11.83 -22.25 13.40
N ASN A 109 10.70 -22.32 14.10
CA ASN A 109 9.89 -21.15 14.49
C ASN A 109 9.51 -20.25 13.30
N GLU A 110 9.21 -20.85 12.15
CA GLU A 110 8.80 -20.16 10.92
C GLU A 110 7.28 -20.11 10.80
N LEU A 111 6.77 -19.27 9.89
CA LEU A 111 5.34 -19.11 9.64
C LEU A 111 4.87 -20.12 8.60
N PHE A 112 3.67 -20.67 8.79
CA PHE A 112 3.05 -21.56 7.83
C PHE A 112 1.98 -20.85 7.01
N LEU A 113 2.01 -20.99 5.67
CA LEU A 113 0.99 -20.50 4.76
C LEU A 113 0.45 -21.64 3.89
N SER A 114 -0.85 -21.93 4.06
CA SER A 114 -1.61 -22.85 3.22
C SER A 114 -3.03 -22.34 3.05
N PHE A 115 -3.65 -22.64 1.91
CA PHE A 115 -5.10 -22.44 1.71
C PHE A 115 -5.91 -23.71 2.02
N ASP A 116 -5.27 -24.80 2.43
CA ASP A 116 -5.95 -26.04 2.82
C ASP A 116 -6.44 -25.94 4.27
N THR A 117 -7.74 -26.08 4.46
CA THR A 117 -8.37 -25.99 5.78
C THR A 117 -7.87 -27.06 6.75
N ARG A 118 -7.61 -28.29 6.28
CA ARG A 118 -7.13 -29.40 7.12
C ARG A 118 -5.68 -29.17 7.53
N ALA A 119 -4.82 -28.75 6.61
CA ALA A 119 -3.43 -28.40 6.93
C ALA A 119 -3.37 -27.27 7.97
N ASN A 120 -4.20 -26.23 7.81
CA ASN A 120 -4.32 -25.14 8.78
C ASN A 120 -4.80 -25.62 10.15
N ILE A 121 -5.83 -26.47 10.23
CA ILE A 121 -6.31 -27.03 11.49
C ILE A 121 -5.20 -27.85 12.18
N ARG A 122 -4.48 -28.67 11.41
CA ARG A 122 -3.39 -29.51 11.92
C ARG A 122 -2.25 -28.64 12.46
N TYR A 123 -1.83 -27.61 11.72
CA TYR A 123 -0.83 -26.65 12.18
C TYR A 123 -1.26 -25.98 13.50
N ARG A 124 -2.49 -25.44 13.55
CA ARG A 124 -3.06 -24.80 14.75
C ARG A 124 -3.13 -25.72 15.96
N SER A 125 -3.36 -27.03 15.77
CA SER A 125 -3.38 -27.99 16.88
C SER A 125 -2.01 -28.28 17.49
N LYS A 126 -0.92 -28.03 16.75
CA LYS A 126 0.45 -28.34 17.19
C LYS A 126 1.16 -27.12 17.78
N ILE A 127 0.83 -25.91 17.34
CA ILE A 127 1.41 -24.67 17.88
C ILE A 127 0.74 -24.26 19.19
N LYS A 128 1.53 -23.74 20.14
CA LYS A 128 1.02 -23.19 21.41
C LYS A 128 0.69 -21.70 21.31
N ASP A 129 1.30 -21.00 20.34
CA ASP A 129 1.13 -19.57 20.14
C ASP A 129 0.06 -19.22 19.10
N LYS A 130 -0.49 -17.99 19.21
CA LYS A 130 -1.46 -17.43 18.25
C LYS A 130 -0.82 -16.84 16.99
N ASN A 131 0.50 -16.94 16.81
CA ASN A 131 1.23 -16.33 15.70
C ASN A 131 1.18 -17.22 14.44
N TYR A 132 -0.04 -17.47 13.95
CA TYR A 132 -0.31 -18.17 12.71
C TYR A 132 -0.97 -17.23 11.69
N ILE A 133 -0.80 -17.54 10.41
CA ILE A 133 -1.41 -16.78 9.33
C ILE A 133 -2.88 -17.19 9.21
N ASN A 134 -3.80 -16.31 9.60
CA ASN A 134 -5.24 -16.54 9.47
C ASN A 134 -5.77 -15.89 8.19
N ILE A 135 -5.40 -16.43 7.02
CA ILE A 135 -5.86 -15.89 5.73
C ILE A 135 -6.27 -17.00 4.78
N ASN A 136 -7.38 -16.79 4.07
CA ASN A 136 -7.83 -17.67 2.99
C ASN A 136 -7.39 -17.12 1.63
N LYS A 137 -7.62 -17.92 0.58
CA LYS A 137 -7.28 -17.55 -0.80
C LYS A 137 -7.89 -16.20 -1.22
N ASP A 138 -9.16 -15.95 -0.90
CA ASP A 138 -9.88 -14.75 -1.32
C ASP A 138 -9.32 -13.49 -0.66
N ARG A 139 -9.18 -13.50 0.67
CA ARG A 139 -8.55 -12.42 1.43
C ARG A 139 -7.14 -12.12 0.94
N MET A 140 -6.33 -13.15 0.69
CA MET A 140 -4.97 -12.98 0.19
C MET A 140 -4.95 -12.28 -1.18
N LYS A 141 -5.84 -12.70 -2.10
CA LYS A 141 -5.98 -12.05 -3.42
C LYS A 141 -6.42 -10.59 -3.32
N LYS A 142 -7.34 -10.28 -2.41
CA LYS A 142 -7.76 -8.88 -2.16
C LYS A 142 -6.60 -8.02 -1.66
N VAL A 143 -5.77 -8.53 -0.73
CA VAL A 143 -4.58 -7.83 -0.23
C VAL A 143 -3.54 -7.63 -1.33
N ILE A 144 -3.26 -8.67 -2.14
CA ILE A 144 -2.35 -8.56 -3.29
C ILE A 144 -2.85 -7.49 -4.26
N LYS A 145 -4.15 -7.48 -4.58
CA LYS A 145 -4.75 -6.47 -5.45
C LYS A 145 -4.59 -5.05 -4.89
N LEU A 146 -4.80 -4.86 -3.59
CA LEU A 146 -4.56 -3.57 -2.93
C LEU A 146 -3.10 -3.15 -3.07
N HIS A 147 -2.18 -4.06 -2.78
CA HIS A 147 -0.75 -3.83 -2.89
C HIS A 147 -0.34 -3.43 -4.32
N GLU A 148 -0.83 -4.16 -5.33
CA GLU A 148 -0.57 -3.86 -6.73
C GLU A 148 -1.11 -2.49 -7.15
N ILE A 149 -2.29 -2.10 -6.67
CA ILE A 149 -2.86 -0.78 -6.97
C ILE A 149 -1.99 0.31 -6.36
N LEU A 150 -1.70 0.21 -5.06
CA LEU A 150 -1.00 1.22 -4.29
C LEU A 150 0.45 1.40 -4.77
N ASN A 151 1.17 0.31 -5.04
CA ASN A 151 2.55 0.38 -5.52
C ASN A 151 2.70 0.76 -6.99
N ASN A 152 1.61 0.73 -7.75
CA ASN A 152 1.61 1.24 -9.12
C ASN A 152 0.99 2.63 -9.23
N LEU A 153 0.69 3.33 -8.12
CA LEU A 153 0.21 4.71 -8.18
C LEU A 153 1.28 5.62 -8.78
N THR A 154 1.02 6.07 -10.00
CA THR A 154 1.92 6.91 -10.79
C THR A 154 1.16 8.12 -11.35
N ASP A 155 1.90 8.97 -12.05
CA ASP A 155 1.36 10.07 -12.87
C ASP A 155 0.26 9.64 -13.86
N ASN A 156 0.15 8.34 -14.18
CA ASN A 156 -0.67 7.83 -15.26
C ASN A 156 -1.93 7.09 -14.84
N ASN A 157 -2.11 6.75 -13.57
CA ASN A 157 -3.25 5.94 -13.14
C ASN A 157 -3.92 6.42 -11.85
N LEU A 158 -3.28 7.26 -11.03
CA LEU A 158 -3.89 7.81 -9.82
C LEU A 158 -5.22 8.54 -10.13
N HIS A 159 -5.32 9.23 -11.27
CA HIS A 159 -6.54 9.91 -11.71
C HIS A 159 -7.77 8.98 -11.79
N ILE A 160 -7.59 7.69 -12.06
CA ILE A 160 -8.69 6.71 -12.13
C ILE A 160 -9.37 6.59 -10.75
N TYR A 161 -8.57 6.52 -9.68
CA TYR A 161 -9.07 6.37 -8.32
C TYR A 161 -9.59 7.70 -7.77
N LEU A 162 -8.89 8.79 -8.04
CA LEU A 162 -9.34 10.13 -7.67
C LEU A 162 -10.70 10.48 -8.30
N GLN A 163 -10.89 10.17 -9.60
CA GLN A 163 -12.17 10.37 -10.28
C GLN A 163 -13.31 9.69 -9.53
N ARG A 164 -13.14 8.42 -9.17
CA ARG A 164 -14.17 7.67 -8.42
C ARG A 164 -14.46 8.28 -7.06
N MET A 165 -13.42 8.61 -6.28
CA MET A 165 -13.58 9.24 -4.97
C MET A 165 -14.37 10.55 -5.05
N PHE A 166 -14.13 11.36 -6.07
CA PHE A 166 -14.81 12.64 -6.26
C PHE A 166 -16.25 12.47 -6.79
N ASP A 167 -16.45 11.54 -7.73
CA ASP A 167 -17.78 11.22 -8.29
C ASP A 167 -18.71 10.63 -7.21
N GLU A 168 -18.17 9.77 -6.34
CA GLU A 168 -18.86 9.17 -5.20
C GLU A 168 -18.98 10.11 -4.00
N LYS A 169 -18.39 11.32 -4.08
CA LYS A 169 -18.40 12.35 -3.03
C LYS A 169 -17.81 11.87 -1.70
N VAL A 170 -16.84 10.96 -1.75
CA VAL A 170 -16.06 10.52 -0.58
C VAL A 170 -15.29 11.70 0.02
N THR A 171 -14.81 12.60 -0.84
CA THR A 171 -14.24 13.89 -0.48
C THR A 171 -14.36 14.81 -1.68
N ASN A 172 -14.16 16.13 -1.48
CA ASN A 172 -14.06 17.04 -2.61
C ASN A 172 -12.59 17.34 -2.98
N ILE A 173 -12.40 17.83 -4.20
CA ILE A 173 -11.08 18.07 -4.79
C ILE A 173 -10.28 19.10 -4.00
N ILE A 174 -10.94 20.15 -3.49
CA ILE A 174 -10.28 21.23 -2.75
C ILE A 174 -9.72 20.68 -1.44
N GLU A 175 -10.56 20.01 -0.64
CA GLU A 175 -10.16 19.33 0.59
C GLU A 175 -9.01 18.36 0.34
N TYR A 176 -9.12 17.50 -0.66
CA TYR A 176 -8.10 16.51 -0.97
C TYR A 176 -6.77 17.16 -1.38
N SER A 177 -6.82 18.26 -2.12
CA SER A 177 -5.63 18.99 -2.56
C SER A 177 -4.91 19.72 -1.42
N MET A 178 -5.64 20.09 -0.36
CA MET A 178 -5.07 20.74 0.84
C MET A 178 -4.36 19.77 1.79
N LEU A 179 -4.59 18.46 1.65
CA LEU A 179 -3.90 17.44 2.45
C LEU A 179 -2.39 17.43 2.15
N ASN A 180 -1.57 17.10 3.14
CA ASN A 180 -0.15 16.79 2.92
C ASN A 180 0.01 15.43 2.18
N GLU A 181 1.22 15.13 1.73
CA GLU A 181 1.50 13.96 0.87
C GLU A 181 1.10 12.62 1.54
N GLU A 182 1.38 12.49 2.83
CA GLU A 182 1.01 11.34 3.66
C GLU A 182 -0.52 11.23 3.81
N ASN A 183 -1.20 12.31 4.21
CA ASN A 183 -2.65 12.32 4.41
C ASN A 183 -3.43 12.07 3.10
N ARG A 184 -2.89 12.46 1.94
CA ARG A 184 -3.47 12.11 0.63
C ARG A 184 -3.43 10.62 0.40
N PHE A 185 -2.28 10.00 0.70
CA PHE A 185 -2.11 8.57 0.59
C PHE A 185 -3.04 7.85 1.56
N LEU A 186 -3.06 8.22 2.84
CA LEU A 186 -3.93 7.61 3.86
C LEU A 186 -5.41 7.72 3.49
N LYS A 187 -5.85 8.85 2.95
CA LYS A 187 -7.25 9.02 2.53
C LYS A 187 -7.61 8.16 1.30
N LEU A 188 -6.67 7.99 0.37
CA LEU A 188 -6.84 7.07 -0.76
C LEU A 188 -6.80 5.61 -0.31
N LEU A 189 -5.88 5.26 0.60
CA LEU A 189 -5.76 3.95 1.21
C LEU A 189 -7.06 3.55 1.90
N ASP A 190 -7.61 4.42 2.75
CA ASP A 190 -8.88 4.18 3.44
C ASP A 190 -10.01 3.88 2.44
N TYR A 191 -10.13 4.70 1.39
CA TYR A 191 -11.10 4.48 0.33
C TYR A 191 -10.92 3.12 -0.37
N LEU A 192 -9.71 2.81 -0.84
CA LEU A 192 -9.43 1.59 -1.58
C LEU A 192 -9.60 0.33 -0.72
N VAL A 193 -9.19 0.39 0.55
CA VAL A 193 -9.35 -0.70 1.49
C VAL A 193 -10.83 -0.97 1.74
N ASN A 194 -11.62 0.08 1.99
CA ASN A 194 -13.06 -0.08 2.25
C ASN A 194 -13.82 -0.56 1.00
N ASP A 195 -13.37 -0.20 -0.20
CA ASP A 195 -13.95 -0.68 -1.47
C ASP A 195 -13.57 -2.16 -1.76
N ILE A 196 -12.29 -2.50 -1.68
CA ILE A 196 -11.77 -3.82 -2.07
C ILE A 196 -12.05 -4.89 -1.01
N LEU A 197 -11.97 -4.51 0.28
CA LEU A 197 -12.28 -5.38 1.42
C LEU A 197 -13.72 -5.21 1.89
N LYS A 198 -14.61 -4.69 1.04
CA LYS A 198 -16.03 -4.67 1.34
C LYS A 198 -16.51 -6.07 1.75
N ASP A 199 -17.36 -6.10 2.77
CA ASP A 199 -17.93 -7.31 3.37
C ASP A 199 -16.93 -8.19 4.17
N GLU A 200 -15.68 -7.73 4.38
CA GLU A 200 -14.75 -8.37 5.32
C GLU A 200 -14.98 -7.90 6.77
N GLU A 201 -14.41 -8.66 7.72
CA GLU A 201 -14.46 -8.32 9.14
C GLU A 201 -13.70 -7.01 9.42
N GLU A 202 -14.29 -6.14 10.25
CA GLU A 202 -13.70 -4.84 10.61
C GLU A 202 -12.30 -4.99 11.23
N GLU A 203 -12.08 -6.02 12.05
CA GLU A 203 -10.76 -6.34 12.62
C GLU A 203 -9.73 -6.63 11.51
N PHE A 204 -10.12 -7.35 10.46
CA PHE A 204 -9.24 -7.64 9.33
C PHE A 204 -8.96 -6.37 8.52
N ILE A 205 -9.98 -5.56 8.25
CA ILE A 205 -9.85 -4.29 7.53
C ILE A 205 -8.87 -3.36 8.26
N ASN A 206 -9.05 -3.17 9.56
CA ASN A 206 -8.17 -2.30 10.36
C ASN A 206 -6.74 -2.82 10.37
N LYS A 207 -6.54 -4.14 10.49
CA LYS A 207 -5.22 -4.75 10.41
C LYS A 207 -4.50 -4.47 9.08
N ILE A 208 -5.24 -4.51 7.96
CA ILE A 208 -4.65 -4.19 6.65
C ILE A 208 -4.28 -2.70 6.54
N LYS A 209 -5.11 -1.80 7.05
CA LYS A 209 -4.78 -0.35 7.10
C LYS A 209 -3.51 -0.11 7.90
N GLU A 210 -3.45 -0.64 9.13
CA GLU A 210 -2.26 -0.58 9.99
C GLU A 210 -1.02 -1.16 9.29
N GLY A 211 -1.17 -2.27 8.55
CA GLY A 211 -0.10 -2.87 7.77
C GLY A 211 0.50 -1.94 6.73
N PHE A 212 -0.34 -1.26 5.95
CA PHE A 212 0.13 -0.27 4.97
C PHE A 212 0.75 0.97 5.62
N GLU A 213 0.16 1.47 6.70
CA GLU A 213 0.69 2.61 7.46
C GLU A 213 2.09 2.32 8.01
N LEU A 214 2.30 1.13 8.60
CA LEU A 214 3.58 0.74 9.18
C LEU A 214 4.67 0.53 8.13
N LEU A 215 4.31 0.02 6.95
CA LEU A 215 5.26 -0.17 5.86
C LEU A 215 5.68 1.14 5.20
N LYS A 216 4.95 2.24 5.44
CA LYS A 216 5.19 3.56 4.81
C LYS A 216 5.32 3.47 3.29
N GLU A 217 4.60 2.52 2.69
CA GLU A 217 4.64 2.29 1.26
C GLU A 217 3.64 3.24 0.58
N GLY A 218 4.11 4.42 0.17
CA GLY A 218 3.38 5.29 -0.75
C GLY A 218 3.26 6.74 -0.28
N GLU A 219 3.58 7.66 -1.19
CA GLU A 219 3.39 9.11 -1.01
C GLU A 219 2.79 9.68 -2.28
N ILE A 220 1.79 10.54 -2.14
CA ILE A 220 1.19 11.24 -3.28
C ILE A 220 1.75 12.66 -3.30
N THR A 221 2.90 12.79 -3.98
CA THR A 221 3.57 14.09 -4.10
C THR A 221 2.71 15.11 -4.82
N GLN A 222 3.00 16.38 -4.58
CA GLN A 222 2.28 17.48 -5.24
C GLN A 222 2.32 17.38 -6.77
N ASP A 223 3.46 17.00 -7.35
CA ASP A 223 3.63 16.91 -8.80
C ASP A 223 2.80 15.75 -9.40
N VAL A 224 2.80 14.60 -8.73
CA VAL A 224 1.98 13.44 -9.12
C VAL A 224 0.50 13.79 -9.04
N LEU A 225 0.08 14.46 -7.97
CA LEU A 225 -1.29 14.91 -7.79
C LEU A 225 -1.72 15.85 -8.94
N ILE A 226 -0.96 16.93 -9.17
CA ILE A 226 -1.31 17.94 -10.20
C ILE A 226 -1.44 17.32 -11.58
N LYS A 227 -0.50 16.44 -11.97
CA LYS A 227 -0.55 15.74 -13.26
C LYS A 227 -1.78 14.87 -13.42
N ASN A 228 -2.22 14.22 -12.34
CA ASN A 228 -3.40 13.37 -12.36
C ASN A 228 -4.71 14.17 -12.30
N LEU A 229 -4.78 15.27 -11.55
CA LEU A 229 -5.94 16.16 -11.54
C LEU A 229 -6.23 16.68 -12.95
N LYS A 230 -5.20 17.08 -13.72
CA LYS A 230 -5.35 17.52 -15.14
C LYS A 230 -6.01 16.49 -16.05
N LYS A 231 -6.07 15.20 -15.65
CA LYS A 231 -6.63 14.10 -16.43
C LYS A 231 -8.06 13.72 -16.05
N LEU A 232 -8.64 14.35 -15.02
CA LEU A 232 -10.00 14.03 -14.58
C LEU A 232 -11.03 14.49 -15.62
N ASN A 233 -12.03 13.65 -15.86
CA ASN A 233 -13.09 13.93 -16.82
C ASN A 233 -14.18 14.79 -16.17
N GLY A 234 -14.69 15.78 -16.91
CA GLY A 234 -15.76 16.67 -16.43
C GLY A 234 -15.28 17.81 -15.52
N TYR A 235 -14.00 17.84 -15.16
CA TYR A 235 -13.41 18.90 -14.37
C TYR A 235 -12.56 19.82 -15.26
N LYS A 236 -12.92 21.11 -15.31
CA LYS A 236 -12.11 22.14 -15.99
C LYS A 236 -11.22 22.81 -14.96
N PHE A 237 -10.00 22.34 -14.86
CA PHE A 237 -9.01 23.02 -14.05
C PHE A 237 -8.44 24.19 -14.85
N GLY A 238 -8.40 25.39 -14.25
CA GLY A 238 -7.54 26.47 -14.73
C GLY A 238 -6.06 26.09 -14.57
N ASP A 239 -5.14 27.05 -14.63
CA ASP A 239 -3.73 26.77 -14.35
C ASP A 239 -3.58 26.19 -12.93
N LEU A 240 -3.44 24.86 -12.82
CA LEU A 240 -3.16 24.15 -11.57
C LEU A 240 -1.77 24.45 -11.01
N ASP A 241 -0.97 25.25 -11.72
CA ASP A 241 0.23 25.88 -11.17
C ASP A 241 -0.11 26.86 -10.03
N ILE A 242 -1.39 27.23 -9.87
CA ILE A 242 -1.92 27.93 -8.70
C ILE A 242 -1.89 27.04 -7.44
N VAL A 243 -1.90 25.70 -7.53
CA VAL A 243 -1.76 24.87 -6.31
C VAL A 243 -0.31 24.90 -5.77
N LYS A 244 0.66 25.37 -6.57
CA LYS A 244 2.02 25.72 -6.10
C LYS A 244 2.14 27.16 -5.59
N ARG A 245 1.11 27.99 -5.78
CA ARG A 245 1.14 29.44 -5.55
C ARG A 245 -0.07 29.83 -4.75
N ASN A 246 0.08 30.10 -3.45
CA ASN A 246 -1.01 30.67 -2.66
C ASN A 246 -1.51 31.96 -3.37
N PRO A 247 -2.69 31.95 -4.03
CA PRO A 247 -3.06 33.02 -4.95
C PRO A 247 -3.20 34.36 -4.22
N LEU A 248 -3.53 34.34 -2.93
CA LEU A 248 -3.57 35.50 -2.06
C LEU A 248 -2.17 36.09 -1.80
N LYS A 249 -1.13 35.26 -1.65
CA LYS A 249 0.26 35.77 -1.51
C LYS A 249 0.75 36.48 -2.76
N GLU A 250 0.35 36.01 -3.95
CA GLU A 250 0.71 36.65 -5.22
C GLU A 250 -0.13 37.91 -5.47
N GLU A 251 -1.44 37.84 -5.24
CA GLU A 251 -2.36 38.97 -5.40
C GLU A 251 -1.96 40.16 -4.52
N TYR A 252 -1.58 39.88 -3.27
CA TYR A 252 -1.23 40.90 -2.27
C TYR A 252 0.27 40.99 -1.99
N GLN A 253 1.10 40.53 -2.94
CA GLN A 253 2.56 40.48 -2.77
C GLN A 253 3.14 41.85 -2.41
N LYS A 254 2.61 42.93 -2.98
CA LYS A 254 3.10 44.29 -2.73
C LYS A 254 2.80 44.72 -1.29
N GLU A 255 1.57 44.54 -0.84
CA GLU A 255 1.11 44.84 0.51
C GLU A 255 1.90 44.02 1.54
N ILE A 256 2.10 42.73 1.27
CA ILE A 256 2.88 41.84 2.14
C ILE A 256 4.34 42.31 2.22
N VAL A 257 5.01 42.58 1.09
CA VAL A 257 6.40 43.04 1.08
C VAL A 257 6.56 44.39 1.77
N CYS A 258 5.62 45.32 1.59
CA CYS A 258 5.61 46.59 2.30
C CYS A 258 5.46 46.37 3.81
N PHE A 259 4.52 45.52 4.24
CA PHE A 259 4.27 45.26 5.65
C PHE A 259 5.48 44.62 6.33
N LEU A 260 6.11 43.63 5.70
CA LEU A 260 7.30 42.97 6.23
C LEU A 260 8.44 43.99 6.42
N LYS A 261 8.67 44.88 5.45
CA LYS A 261 9.66 45.97 5.56
C LYS A 261 9.32 46.96 6.67
N GLU A 262 8.06 47.38 6.76
CA GLU A 262 7.59 48.33 7.78
C GLU A 262 7.71 47.77 9.20
N LYS A 263 7.47 46.46 9.36
CA LYS A 263 7.51 45.77 10.66
C LYS A 263 8.84 45.09 10.97
N GLY A 264 9.79 45.09 10.03
CA GLY A 264 11.14 44.57 10.22
C GLY A 264 11.27 43.05 10.15
N PHE A 265 10.36 42.36 9.44
CA PHE A 265 10.46 40.92 9.19
C PHE A 265 11.26 40.64 7.91
N GLY A 266 12.11 39.61 7.95
CA GLY A 266 12.93 39.16 6.81
C GLY A 266 12.15 38.31 5.80
N SER A 267 11.10 37.61 6.22
CA SER A 267 10.21 36.89 5.30
C SER A 267 8.79 36.70 5.87
N PHE A 268 7.86 36.26 5.02
CA PHE A 268 6.50 35.92 5.45
C PHE A 268 6.49 34.68 6.36
N GLU A 269 7.39 33.73 6.13
CA GLU A 269 7.55 32.54 6.98
C GLU A 269 8.05 32.92 8.39
N GLU A 270 8.90 33.95 8.49
CA GLU A 270 9.30 34.51 9.79
C GLU A 270 8.10 35.12 10.53
N LEU A 271 7.30 35.93 9.82
CA LEU A 271 6.08 36.51 10.37
C LEU A 271 5.07 35.41 10.80
N SER A 272 4.90 34.37 10.00
CA SER A 272 4.00 33.25 10.30
C SER A 272 4.44 32.47 11.55
N LYS A 273 5.76 32.24 11.72
CA LYS A 273 6.30 31.62 12.94
C LYS A 273 6.05 32.46 14.20
N CYS A 274 6.03 33.79 14.07
CA CYS A 274 5.68 34.69 15.18
C CYS A 274 4.18 34.73 15.49
N ASN A 275 3.33 34.22 14.58
CA ASN A 275 1.89 34.20 14.72
C ASN A 275 1.33 32.78 14.55
N PRO A 276 1.73 31.82 15.41
CA PRO A 276 1.43 30.40 15.22
C PRO A 276 -0.06 30.05 15.34
N PHE A 277 -0.89 30.99 15.80
CA PHE A 277 -2.33 30.83 15.97
C PHE A 277 -3.15 31.27 14.75
N LEU A 278 -2.51 31.83 13.72
CA LEU A 278 -3.15 32.27 12.49
C LEU A 278 -2.71 31.41 11.32
N THR A 279 -3.65 31.03 10.48
CA THR A 279 -3.37 30.45 9.17
C THR A 279 -2.74 31.49 8.23
N GLU A 280 -2.10 31.04 7.13
CA GLU A 280 -1.52 31.98 6.16
C GLU A 280 -2.56 32.95 5.57
N GLU A 281 -3.79 32.47 5.32
CA GLU A 281 -4.86 33.29 4.77
C GLU A 281 -5.35 34.35 5.76
N GLU A 282 -5.53 33.99 7.04
CA GLU A 282 -5.90 34.92 8.10
C GLU A 282 -4.83 35.98 8.32
N LEU A 283 -3.56 35.59 8.26
CA LEU A 283 -2.43 36.50 8.39
C LEU A 283 -2.37 37.51 7.23
N ILE A 284 -2.64 37.06 5.99
CA ILE A 284 -2.73 37.95 4.83
C ILE A 284 -3.92 38.92 5.00
N GLN A 285 -5.07 38.44 5.48
CA GLN A 285 -6.23 39.29 5.69
C GLN A 285 -5.99 40.37 6.75
N GLU A 286 -5.25 40.05 7.82
CA GLU A 286 -4.83 41.03 8.83
C GLU A 286 -3.89 42.11 8.26
N ILE A 287 -2.95 41.74 7.38
CA ILE A 287 -2.08 42.69 6.67
C ILE A 287 -2.92 43.64 5.81
N LEU A 288 -3.93 43.13 5.10
CA LEU A 288 -4.82 43.95 4.27
C LEU A 288 -5.68 44.88 5.13
N ASN A 289 -6.20 44.39 6.25
CA ASN A 289 -6.98 45.20 7.19
C ASN A 289 -6.14 46.33 7.80
N TYR A 290 -4.84 46.09 8.07
CA TYR A 290 -3.90 47.12 8.51
C TYR A 290 -3.83 48.29 7.52
N TYR A 291 -3.68 48.00 6.22
CA TYR A 291 -3.63 49.04 5.20
C TYR A 291 -4.97 49.71 4.92
N LYS A 292 -6.09 48.98 5.00
CA LYS A 292 -7.44 49.58 4.92
C LYS A 292 -7.69 50.57 6.06
N LYS A 293 -7.29 50.21 7.29
CA LYS A 293 -7.34 51.12 8.45
C LYS A 293 -6.44 52.34 8.25
N ALA A 294 -5.21 52.13 7.75
CA ALA A 294 -4.27 53.23 7.49
C ALA A 294 -4.75 54.22 6.41
N LYS A 295 -5.55 53.76 5.44
CA LYS A 295 -6.18 54.59 4.40
C LYS A 295 -7.50 55.23 4.81
N GLY A 296 -8.02 54.94 6.01
CA GLY A 296 -9.32 55.42 6.48
C GLY A 296 -10.52 54.75 5.79
N GLU A 297 -10.33 53.56 5.21
CA GLU A 297 -11.36 52.81 4.48
C GLU A 297 -12.17 51.86 5.39
N MET A 298 -11.83 51.81 6.68
CA MET A 298 -12.58 51.13 7.73
C MET A 298 -12.78 52.09 8.90
N ASN A 299 -14.04 52.39 9.23
CA ASN A 299 -14.39 53.04 10.50
C ASN A 299 -14.34 51.99 11.62
N GLU A 300 -13.87 52.43 12.79
CA GLU A 300 -13.83 51.62 14.03
C GLU A 300 -15.15 50.90 14.35
#